data_AF-G1WKF4-F1
#
_entry.id   AF-G1WKF4-F1
#
_cell.length_a   1.000
_cell.length_b   1.000
_cell.length_c   1.000
_cell.angle_alpha   90.00
_cell.angle_beta   90.00
_cell.angle_gamma   90.00
#
_symmetry.space_group_name_H-M   'P 1'
#
loop_
_entity.id
_entity.type
_entity.pdbx_description
1 polymer ?
#
loop_
_entity_poly.entity_id
_entity_poly.type
_entity_poly.pdbx_seq_one_letter_code
_entity_poly.pdbx_strand_id
1 'polypeptide(L)'
;MGWIIGIIVLVAIGIAVAGIYNNMVTLRNRIDNAWQNIDTQLQRRNDLIPNLVETVKGYAAHEKEALGAVVSARNAAVSASSPDDKIAADNVLSGALRQLFAVAEAYPDLKANANFAQLQSSLEDTENKISYARQSYNDCVLNYNNAIQTFPGNIFAGVFQFKERSGFEAAEAAREAPKVKF
;
A
#
# COMPACT_ATOMS: atom_id res chain seq x y z
N MET A 1 -45.22 35.09 -8.40
CA MET A 1 -45.04 33.67 -8.04
C MET A 1 -43.92 32.97 -8.80
N GLY A 2 -43.76 33.15 -10.11
CA GLY A 2 -42.68 32.48 -10.88
C GLY A 2 -41.24 32.72 -10.39
N TRP A 3 -40.94 33.92 -9.87
CA TRP A 3 -39.62 34.22 -9.31
C TRP A 3 -39.30 33.43 -8.03
N ILE A 4 -40.31 33.10 -7.22
CA ILE A 4 -40.14 32.27 -6.01
C ILE A 4 -39.79 30.83 -6.42
N ILE A 5 -40.47 30.29 -7.44
CA ILE A 5 -40.16 28.96 -8.00
C ILE A 5 -38.72 28.94 -8.54
N GLY A 6 -38.31 29.98 -9.27
CA GLY A 6 -36.94 30.11 -9.78
C GLY A 6 -35.88 30.11 -8.67
N ILE A 7 -36.12 30.85 -7.58
CA ILE A 7 -35.21 30.86 -6.41
C ILE A 7 -35.14 29.49 -5.75
N ILE A 8 -36.27 28.80 -5.56
CA ILE A 8 -36.30 27.48 -4.95
C ILE A 8 -35.50 26.47 -5.78
N VAL A 9 -35.65 26.48 -7.11
CA VAL A 9 -34.89 25.60 -8.01
C VAL A 9 -33.39 25.90 -7.93
N LEU A 10 -33.00 27.18 -7.95
CA LEU A 10 -31.59 27.58 -7.80
C LEU A 10 -30.98 27.11 -6.48
N VAL A 11 -31.71 27.26 -5.37
CA VAL A 11 -31.27 26.79 -4.05
C VAL A 11 -31.13 25.26 -4.03
N ALA A 12 -32.08 24.53 -4.61
CA ALA A 12 -32.02 23.07 -4.69
C ALA A 12 -30.80 22.58 -5.50
N ILE A 13 -30.50 23.23 -6.63
CA ILE A 13 -29.29 22.95 -7.42
C ILE A 13 -28.03 23.26 -6.59
N GLY A 14 -27.99 24.41 -5.92
CA GLY A 14 -26.86 24.79 -5.07
C GLY A 14 -26.54 23.76 -3.98
N ILE A 15 -27.57 23.24 -3.31
CA ILE A 15 -27.44 22.18 -2.31
C ILE A 15 -26.93 20.87 -2.94
N ALA A 16 -27.45 20.50 -4.11
CA ALA A 16 -27.00 19.30 -4.81
C ALA A 16 -25.52 19.38 -5.21
N VAL A 17 -25.08 20.51 -5.75
CA VAL A 17 -23.68 20.74 -6.13
C VAL A 17 -22.76 20.68 -4.91
N ALA A 18 -23.14 21.34 -3.80
CA ALA A 18 -22.39 21.29 -2.55
C ALA A 18 -22.26 19.86 -2.02
N GLY A 19 -23.33 19.06 -2.10
CA GLY A 19 -23.32 17.65 -1.71
C GLY A 19 -22.35 16.81 -2.53
N ILE A 20 -22.37 16.96 -3.86
CA ILE A 20 -21.45 16.24 -4.78
C ILE A 20 -20.00 16.62 -4.49
N TYR A 21 -19.69 17.92 -4.36
CA TYR A 21 -18.35 18.40 -4.07
C TYR A 21 -17.83 17.84 -2.74
N ASN A 22 -18.61 17.93 -1.67
CA ASN A 22 -18.23 17.42 -0.34
C ASN A 22 -18.01 15.91 -0.36
N ASN A 23 -18.82 15.15 -1.10
CA ASN A 23 -18.63 13.71 -1.26
C ASN A 23 -17.30 13.40 -1.95
N MET A 24 -16.98 14.09 -3.05
CA MET A 24 -15.72 13.88 -3.77
C MET A 24 -14.49 14.26 -2.93
N VAL A 25 -14.55 15.34 -2.14
CA VAL A 25 -13.50 15.70 -1.17
C VAL A 25 -13.35 14.61 -0.12
N THR A 26 -14.46 14.10 0.40
CA THR A 26 -14.45 13.01 1.39
C THR A 26 -13.78 11.74 0.84
N LEU A 27 -14.11 11.35 -0.40
CA LEU A 27 -13.51 10.20 -1.05
C LEU A 27 -12.00 10.39 -1.30
N ARG A 28 -11.58 11.59 -1.71
CA ARG A 28 -10.15 11.93 -1.85
C ARG A 28 -9.40 11.77 -0.53
N ASN A 29 -9.94 12.32 0.56
CA ASN A 29 -9.33 12.23 1.88
C ASN A 29 -9.26 10.78 2.39
N ARG A 30 -10.22 9.92 2.00
CA ARG A 30 -10.17 8.49 2.32
C ARG A 30 -9.03 7.77 1.62
N ILE A 31 -8.73 8.11 0.36
CA ILE A 31 -7.55 7.58 -0.34
C ILE A 31 -6.28 7.99 0.39
N ASP A 32 -6.14 9.28 0.73
CA ASP A 32 -4.96 9.80 1.43
C ASP A 32 -4.79 9.13 2.81
N ASN A 33 -5.89 8.89 3.53
CA ASN A 33 -5.87 8.16 4.79
C ASN A 33 -5.49 6.68 4.61
N ALA A 34 -6.03 6.00 3.61
CA ALA A 34 -5.67 4.62 3.30
C ALA A 34 -4.17 4.51 2.95
N TRP A 35 -3.63 5.48 2.22
CA TRP A 35 -2.19 5.56 1.95
C TRP A 35 -1.35 5.74 3.22
N GLN A 36 -1.75 6.64 4.13
CA GLN A 36 -1.06 6.84 5.41
C GLN A 36 -0.99 5.55 6.25
N ASN A 37 -2.05 4.74 6.22
CA ASN A 37 -2.06 3.44 6.90
C ASN A 37 -1.03 2.49 6.31
N ILE A 38 -0.90 2.44 4.98
CA ILE A 38 0.13 1.66 4.28
C ILE A 38 1.52 2.16 4.68
N ASP A 39 1.76 3.46 4.56
CA ASP A 39 3.06 4.07 4.87
C ASP A 39 3.54 3.76 6.30
N THR A 40 2.61 3.76 7.26
CA THR A 40 2.89 3.39 8.65
C THR A 40 3.35 1.93 8.77
N GLN A 41 2.75 1.00 8.03
CA GLN A 41 3.17 -0.41 8.04
C GLN A 41 4.52 -0.60 7.32
N LEU A 42 4.75 0.10 6.20
CA LEU A 42 6.04 0.10 5.51
C LEU A 42 7.16 0.57 6.44
N GLN A 43 6.93 1.67 7.16
CA GLN A 43 7.86 2.20 8.14
C GLN A 43 8.14 1.19 9.25
N ARG A 44 7.10 0.60 9.86
CA ARG A 44 7.24 -0.44 10.89
C ARG A 44 8.12 -1.60 10.39
N ARG A 45 7.90 -2.06 9.15
CA ARG A 45 8.69 -3.14 8.56
C ARG A 45 10.17 -2.74 8.45
N ASN A 46 10.44 -1.54 7.97
CA ASN A 46 11.79 -1.00 7.84
C ASN A 46 12.51 -0.83 9.20
N ASP A 47 11.76 -0.53 10.26
CA ASP A 47 12.30 -0.36 11.61
C ASP A 47 12.68 -1.69 12.27
N LEU A 48 12.05 -2.80 11.87
CA LEU A 48 12.37 -4.14 12.40
C LEU A 48 13.60 -4.78 11.76
N ILE A 49 13.97 -4.37 10.54
CA ILE A 49 15.05 -5.00 9.77
C ILE A 49 16.43 -4.91 10.45
N PRO A 50 16.87 -3.78 11.04
CA PRO A 50 18.17 -3.73 11.72
C PRO A 50 18.33 -4.82 12.78
N ASN A 51 17.30 -5.00 13.63
CA ASN A 51 17.29 -6.03 14.67
C ASN A 51 17.30 -7.45 14.08
N LEU A 52 16.57 -7.67 12.97
CA LEU A 52 16.62 -8.94 12.25
C LEU A 52 18.03 -9.23 11.72
N VAL A 53 18.64 -8.26 11.04
CA VAL A 53 19.98 -8.38 10.46
C VAL A 53 21.03 -8.65 11.54
N GLU A 54 20.97 -7.96 12.67
CA GLU A 54 21.86 -8.22 13.81
C GLU A 54 21.67 -9.62 14.40
N THR A 55 20.42 -10.06 14.56
CA THR A 55 20.11 -11.40 15.07
C THR A 55 20.65 -12.47 14.13
N VAL A 56 20.40 -12.37 12.83
CA VAL A 56 20.89 -13.35 11.85
C VAL A 56 22.42 -13.32 11.73
N LYS A 57 23.06 -12.15 11.77
CA LYS A 57 24.54 -12.03 11.79
C LYS A 57 25.18 -12.81 12.93
N GLY A 58 24.54 -12.91 14.09
CA GLY A 58 25.06 -13.65 15.25
C GLY A 58 25.19 -15.16 15.02
N TYR A 59 24.41 -15.73 14.11
CA TYR A 59 24.35 -17.18 13.87
C TYR A 59 24.82 -17.57 12.45
N ALA A 60 24.60 -16.70 11.47
CA ALA A 60 24.83 -16.96 10.05
C ALA A 60 25.72 -15.87 9.42
N ALA A 61 26.83 -15.51 10.08
CA ALA A 61 27.73 -14.45 9.61
C ALA A 61 28.35 -14.70 8.22
N HIS A 62 28.37 -15.95 7.77
CA HIS A 62 28.85 -16.35 6.43
C HIS A 62 27.85 -16.00 5.32
N GLU A 63 26.58 -15.74 5.64
CA GLU A 63 25.49 -15.40 4.71
C GLU A 63 25.50 -13.90 4.34
N LYS A 64 26.67 -13.41 3.93
CA LYS A 64 26.89 -11.99 3.62
C LYS A 64 26.05 -11.50 2.44
N GLU A 65 25.82 -12.37 1.46
CA GLU A 65 25.01 -12.04 0.28
C GLU A 65 23.55 -11.82 0.66
N ALA A 66 22.94 -12.76 1.39
CA ALA A 66 21.55 -12.65 1.84
C ALA A 66 21.33 -11.43 2.75
N LEU A 67 22.24 -11.22 3.71
CA LEU A 67 22.19 -10.05 4.60
C LEU A 67 22.40 -8.73 3.83
N GLY A 68 23.31 -8.70 2.87
CA GLY A 68 23.56 -7.55 2.01
C GLY A 68 22.34 -7.19 1.16
N ALA A 69 21.66 -8.19 0.59
CA ALA A 69 20.44 -7.99 -0.18
C ALA A 69 19.33 -7.34 0.66
N VAL A 70 19.11 -7.81 1.90
CA VAL A 70 18.10 -7.23 2.80
C VAL A 70 18.45 -5.80 3.21
N VAL A 71 19.72 -5.53 3.54
CA VAL A 71 20.16 -4.17 3.88
C VAL A 71 20.00 -3.21 2.69
N SER A 72 20.38 -3.64 1.50
CA SER A 72 20.24 -2.85 0.27
C SER A 72 18.76 -2.57 -0.03
N ALA A 73 17.91 -3.59 0.06
CA ALA A 73 16.48 -3.45 -0.18
C ALA A 73 15.81 -2.50 0.82
N ARG A 74 16.18 -2.59 2.11
CA ARG A 74 15.74 -1.64 3.14
C ARG A 74 16.17 -0.21 2.79
N ASN A 75 17.42 -0.01 2.40
CA ASN A 75 17.92 1.33 2.09
C ASN A 75 17.16 1.94 0.91
N ALA A 76 16.88 1.14 -0.13
CA ALA A 76 16.02 1.55 -1.23
C ALA A 76 14.62 1.94 -0.73
N ALA A 77 13.99 1.11 0.12
CA ALA A 77 12.66 1.36 0.66
C ALA A 77 12.57 2.63 1.52
N VAL A 78 13.61 2.91 2.32
CA VAL A 78 13.68 4.13 3.14
C VAL A 78 13.95 5.38 2.30
N SER A 79 14.69 5.26 1.20
CA SER A 79 14.99 6.38 0.30
C SER A 79 13.85 6.76 -0.65
N ALA A 80 12.88 5.86 -0.83
CA ALA A 80 11.76 6.05 -1.72
C ALA A 80 10.85 7.21 -1.25
N SER A 81 10.54 8.13 -2.17
CA SER A 81 9.86 9.39 -1.83
C SER A 81 8.40 9.42 -2.29
N SER A 82 8.09 8.83 -3.45
CA SER A 82 6.71 8.75 -3.94
C SER A 82 6.02 7.47 -3.46
N PRO A 83 4.67 7.44 -3.45
CA PRO A 83 3.92 6.23 -3.19
C PRO A 83 4.37 5.05 -4.05
N ASP A 84 4.46 5.24 -5.37
CA ASP A 84 4.82 4.18 -6.31
C ASP A 84 6.25 3.65 -6.06
N ASP A 85 7.20 4.55 -5.78
CA ASP A 85 8.58 4.15 -5.46
C ASP A 85 8.63 3.33 -4.16
N LYS A 86 7.88 3.75 -3.13
CA LYS A 86 7.82 3.05 -1.85
C LYS A 86 7.30 1.65 -2.02
N ILE A 87 6.30 1.46 -2.88
CA ILE A 87 5.72 0.15 -3.20
C ILE A 87 6.70 -0.73 -3.96
N ALA A 88 7.34 -0.19 -4.98
CA ALA A 88 8.32 -0.92 -5.78
C ALA A 88 9.48 -1.41 -4.89
N ALA A 89 10.02 -0.53 -4.06
CA ALA A 89 11.08 -0.87 -3.13
C ALA A 89 10.63 -1.88 -2.05
N ASP A 90 9.38 -1.75 -1.58
CA ASP A 90 8.79 -2.70 -0.64
C ASP A 90 8.68 -4.11 -1.21
N ASN A 91 8.29 -4.26 -2.49
CA ASN A 91 8.24 -5.56 -3.15
C ASN A 91 9.62 -6.22 -3.26
N VAL A 92 10.67 -5.44 -3.55
CA VAL A 92 12.06 -5.92 -3.56
C VAL A 92 12.46 -6.39 -2.16
N LEU A 93 12.11 -5.63 -1.12
CA LEU A 93 12.37 -6.00 0.26
C LEU A 93 11.60 -7.25 0.69
N SER A 94 10.33 -7.43 0.29
CA SER A 94 9.58 -8.68 0.53
C SER A 94 10.30 -9.89 -0.07
N GLY A 95 10.87 -9.73 -1.28
CA GLY A 95 11.68 -10.75 -1.93
C GLY A 95 12.95 -11.10 -1.16
N ALA A 96 13.70 -10.08 -0.73
CA ALA A 96 14.93 -10.26 0.05
C ALA A 96 14.66 -10.92 1.40
N LEU A 97 13.58 -10.55 2.09
CA LEU A 97 13.18 -11.16 3.36
C LEU A 97 12.81 -12.65 3.19
N ARG A 98 12.07 -12.99 2.13
CA ARG A 98 11.76 -14.40 1.81
C ARG A 98 13.03 -15.22 1.61
N GLN A 99 14.01 -14.70 0.87
CA GLN A 99 15.29 -15.37 0.67
C GLN A 99 16.05 -15.53 2.00
N LEU A 100 16.08 -14.48 2.83
CA LEU A 100 16.75 -14.53 4.15
C LEU A 100 16.11 -15.59 5.07
N PHE A 101 14.79 -15.69 5.09
CA PHE A 101 14.09 -16.70 5.89
C PHE A 101 14.33 -18.12 5.37
N ALA A 102 14.41 -18.33 4.05
CA ALA A 102 14.78 -19.62 3.48
C ALA A 102 16.21 -20.02 3.88
N VAL A 103 17.16 -19.08 3.87
CA VAL A 103 18.53 -19.31 4.35
C VAL A 103 18.53 -19.68 5.84
N ALA A 104 17.71 -19.01 6.66
CA ALA A 104 17.62 -19.30 8.10
C ALA A 104 17.13 -20.71 8.42
N GLU A 105 16.45 -21.40 7.49
CA GLU A 105 16.04 -22.81 7.68
C GLU A 105 17.24 -23.76 7.79
N ALA A 106 18.38 -23.40 7.20
CA ALA A 106 19.62 -24.17 7.28
C ALA A 106 20.35 -24.01 8.64
N TYR A 107 19.87 -23.13 9.52
CA TYR A 107 20.50 -22.81 10.81
C TYR A 107 19.55 -23.14 11.99
N PRO A 108 19.60 -24.38 12.53
CA PRO A 108 18.69 -24.81 13.61
C PRO A 108 18.73 -23.93 14.86
N ASP A 109 19.91 -23.47 15.27
CA ASP A 109 20.08 -22.63 16.45
C ASP A 109 19.44 -21.24 16.26
N LEU A 110 19.53 -20.67 15.06
CA LEU A 110 18.87 -19.42 14.70
C LEU A 110 17.35 -19.60 14.68
N LYS A 111 16.87 -20.72 14.10
CA LYS A 111 15.45 -21.06 14.05
C LYS A 111 14.86 -21.26 15.45
N ALA A 112 15.64 -21.82 16.37
CA ALA A 112 15.26 -21.99 17.77
C ALA A 112 15.38 -20.70 18.59
N ASN A 113 15.99 -19.65 18.05
CA ASN A 113 16.14 -18.38 18.77
C ASN A 113 14.79 -17.65 18.88
N ALA A 114 14.35 -17.41 20.11
CA ALA A 114 13.05 -16.76 20.38
C ALA A 114 12.95 -15.35 19.81
N ASN A 115 14.03 -14.56 19.81
CA ASN A 115 14.03 -13.21 19.25
C ASN A 115 13.88 -13.24 17.72
N PHE A 116 14.56 -14.19 17.05
CA PHE A 116 14.42 -14.39 15.62
C PHE A 116 13.00 -14.79 15.24
N ALA A 117 12.42 -15.79 15.93
CA ALA A 117 11.05 -16.23 15.69
C ALA A 117 10.03 -15.09 15.90
N GLN A 118 10.22 -14.26 16.93
CA GLN A 118 9.36 -13.10 17.18
C GLN A 118 9.48 -12.03 16.08
N LEU A 119 10.70 -11.75 15.60
CA LEU A 119 10.93 -10.81 14.50
C LEU A 119 10.33 -11.32 13.19
N GLN A 120 10.50 -12.60 12.88
CA GLN A 120 9.90 -13.25 11.72
C GLN A 120 8.38 -13.12 11.74
N SER A 121 7.74 -13.49 12.85
CA SER A 121 6.28 -13.35 13.02
C SER A 121 5.83 -11.89 12.93
N SER A 122 6.56 -10.96 13.53
CA SER A 122 6.21 -9.53 13.47
C SER A 122 6.30 -8.96 12.04
N LEU A 123 7.26 -9.43 11.25
CA LEU A 123 7.43 -9.05 9.85
C LEU A 123 6.34 -9.67 8.97
N GLU A 124 5.99 -10.93 9.19
CA GLU A 124 4.88 -11.61 8.51
C GLU A 124 3.53 -10.93 8.80
N ASP A 125 3.26 -10.62 10.07
CA ASP A 125 2.08 -9.85 10.47
C ASP A 125 2.02 -8.48 9.80
N THR A 126 3.17 -7.83 9.65
CA THR A 126 3.27 -6.52 8.99
C THR A 126 3.00 -6.67 7.50
N GLU A 127 3.51 -7.71 6.84
CA GLU A 127 3.24 -8.00 5.42
C GLU A 127 1.75 -8.27 5.18
N ASN A 128 1.12 -9.06 6.05
CA ASN A 128 -0.32 -9.33 5.98
C ASN A 128 -1.12 -8.02 6.09
N LYS A 129 -0.76 -7.14 7.03
CA LYS A 129 -1.41 -5.82 7.19
C LYS A 129 -1.18 -4.92 5.97
N ILE A 130 0.02 -4.92 5.38
CA ILE A 130 0.30 -4.20 4.14
C ILE A 130 -0.63 -4.70 3.03
N SER A 131 -0.76 -6.02 2.86
CA SER A 131 -1.64 -6.62 1.86
C SER A 131 -3.10 -6.17 2.01
N TYR A 132 -3.66 -6.25 3.22
CA TYR A 132 -5.02 -5.76 3.49
C TYR A 132 -5.17 -4.25 3.28
N ALA A 133 -4.17 -3.46 3.69
CA ALA A 133 -4.19 -2.01 3.50
C ALA A 133 -4.13 -1.64 2.01
N ARG A 134 -3.37 -2.37 1.18
CA ARG A 134 -3.36 -2.21 -0.29
C ARG A 134 -4.74 -2.46 -0.90
N GLN A 135 -5.42 -3.53 -0.47
CA GLN A 135 -6.79 -3.80 -0.90
C GLN A 135 -7.73 -2.64 -0.53
N SER A 136 -7.68 -2.19 0.73
CA SER A 136 -8.51 -1.08 1.20
C SER A 136 -8.25 0.23 0.43
N TYR A 137 -7.00 0.53 0.10
CA TYR A 137 -6.66 1.67 -0.75
C TYR A 137 -7.24 1.51 -2.16
N ASN A 138 -7.12 0.33 -2.76
CA ASN A 138 -7.70 0.05 -4.08
C ASN A 138 -9.22 0.26 -4.09
N ASP A 139 -9.91 -0.18 -3.05
CA ASP A 139 -11.34 0.05 -2.89
C ASP A 139 -11.66 1.54 -2.75
N CYS A 140 -10.85 2.31 -2.02
CA CYS A 140 -11.00 3.77 -1.93
C CYS A 140 -10.80 4.45 -3.28
N VAL A 141 -9.77 4.06 -4.03
CA VAL A 141 -9.49 4.57 -5.38
C VAL A 141 -10.63 4.23 -6.33
N LEU A 142 -11.12 2.99 -6.32
CA LEU A 142 -12.24 2.56 -7.15
C LEU A 142 -13.50 3.39 -6.86
N ASN A 143 -13.86 3.55 -5.59
CA ASN A 143 -15.03 4.33 -5.20
C ASN A 143 -14.92 5.79 -5.62
N TYR A 144 -13.75 6.39 -5.45
CA TYR A 144 -13.46 7.75 -5.88
C TYR A 144 -13.53 7.90 -7.41
N ASN A 145 -12.86 7.02 -8.16
CA ASN A 145 -12.87 7.03 -9.62
C ASN A 145 -14.29 6.85 -10.16
N ASN A 146 -15.07 5.91 -9.61
CA ASN A 146 -16.48 5.75 -9.94
C ASN A 146 -17.28 7.04 -9.69
N ALA A 147 -17.06 7.72 -8.55
CA ALA A 147 -17.77 8.95 -8.21
C ALA A 147 -17.46 10.12 -9.16
N ILE A 148 -16.25 10.16 -9.73
CA ILE A 148 -15.86 11.22 -10.68
C ILE A 148 -16.12 10.83 -12.15
N GLN A 149 -16.36 9.55 -12.46
CA GLN A 149 -16.63 9.08 -13.82
C GLN A 149 -18.14 8.86 -14.11
N THR A 150 -18.96 8.72 -13.07
CA THR A 150 -20.41 8.49 -13.21
C THR A 150 -21.21 9.80 -13.19
N PHE A 151 -22.37 9.82 -13.85
CA PHE A 151 -23.27 10.98 -13.81
C PHE A 151 -24.01 11.06 -12.45
N PRO A 152 -24.17 12.27 -11.86
CA PRO A 152 -23.78 13.59 -12.38
C PRO A 152 -22.33 14.00 -12.06
N GLY A 153 -21.56 13.18 -11.35
CA GLY A 153 -20.20 13.47 -10.90
C GLY A 153 -19.20 13.83 -12.01
N ASN A 154 -19.26 13.18 -13.17
CA ASN A 154 -18.35 13.46 -14.31
C ASN A 154 -18.35 14.92 -14.79
N ILE A 155 -19.49 15.61 -14.73
CA ILE A 155 -19.59 17.03 -15.08
C ILE A 155 -18.83 17.87 -14.06
N PHE A 156 -19.09 17.61 -12.77
CA PHE A 156 -18.50 18.37 -11.67
C PHE A 156 -17.01 18.06 -11.46
N ALA A 157 -16.58 16.84 -11.77
CA ALA A 157 -15.18 16.45 -11.70
C ALA A 157 -14.31 17.31 -12.61
N GLY A 158 -14.75 17.55 -13.86
CA GLY A 158 -14.07 18.44 -14.80
C GLY A 158 -14.05 19.90 -14.33
N VAL A 159 -15.18 20.40 -13.82
CA VAL A 159 -15.31 21.79 -13.33
C VAL A 159 -14.43 22.04 -12.10
N PHE A 160 -14.43 21.13 -11.13
CA PHE A 160 -13.69 21.26 -9.87
C PHE A 160 -12.31 20.58 -9.88
N GLN A 161 -11.83 20.13 -11.04
CA GLN A 161 -10.49 19.56 -11.24
C GLN A 161 -10.21 18.30 -10.38
N PHE A 162 -11.22 17.47 -10.15
CA PHE A 162 -11.01 16.13 -9.59
C PHE A 162 -10.44 15.21 -10.66
N LYS A 163 -9.23 14.70 -10.41
CA LYS A 163 -8.51 13.80 -11.33
C LYS A 163 -8.55 12.39 -10.81
N GLU A 164 -8.56 11.42 -11.74
CA GLU A 164 -8.44 10.00 -11.43
C GLU A 164 -7.18 9.71 -10.61
N ARG A 165 -7.29 8.68 -9.77
CA ARG A 165 -6.19 8.15 -8.97
C ARG A 165 -5.87 6.74 -9.44
N SER A 166 -4.60 6.40 -9.46
CA SER A 166 -4.14 5.03 -9.72
C SER A 166 -4.22 4.20 -8.44
N GLY A 167 -4.72 2.97 -8.57
CA GLY A 167 -4.65 1.96 -7.53
C GLY A 167 -3.30 1.25 -7.52
N PHE A 168 -3.09 0.36 -6.55
CA PHE A 168 -2.07 -0.66 -6.60
C PHE A 168 -2.42 -1.68 -7.69
N GLU A 169 -1.57 -1.80 -8.71
CA GLU A 169 -1.62 -2.95 -9.61
C GLU A 169 -1.10 -4.18 -8.88
N ALA A 170 -1.91 -5.25 -8.83
CA ALA A 170 -1.38 -6.55 -8.46
C ALA A 170 -0.32 -6.91 -9.51
N ALA A 171 0.92 -7.12 -9.08
CA ALA A 171 2.05 -7.43 -9.95
C ALA A 171 1.62 -8.40 -11.05
N GLU A 172 1.85 -8.03 -12.31
CA GLU A 172 1.47 -8.82 -13.50
C GLU A 172 1.86 -10.30 -13.42
N ALA A 173 2.91 -10.63 -12.64
CA ALA A 173 3.35 -11.99 -12.35
C ALA A 173 2.26 -12.91 -11.72
N ALA A 174 1.23 -12.37 -11.07
CA ALA A 174 0.12 -13.16 -10.54
C ALA A 174 -0.95 -13.50 -11.61
N ARG A 175 -0.89 -12.89 -12.79
CA ARG A 175 -1.86 -13.11 -13.89
C ARG A 175 -1.43 -14.21 -14.87
N GLU A 176 -0.15 -14.57 -14.90
CA GLU A 176 0.28 -15.75 -15.64
C GLU A 176 0.03 -17.01 -14.80
N ALA A 177 -1.15 -17.61 -14.96
CA ALA A 177 -1.40 -18.96 -14.44
C ALA A 177 -0.31 -19.91 -14.97
N PRO A 178 0.28 -20.79 -14.14
CA PRO A 178 1.29 -21.73 -14.60
C PRO A 178 0.68 -22.61 -15.69
N LYS A 179 1.25 -22.54 -16.90
CA LYS A 179 0.88 -23.43 -18.00
C LYS A 179 1.35 -24.84 -17.67
N VAL A 180 0.49 -25.61 -17.01
CA VAL A 180 0.70 -27.04 -16.82
C VAL A 180 0.66 -27.69 -18.21
N LYS A 181 1.83 -28.08 -18.71
CA LYS A 181 1.93 -28.99 -19.85
C LYS A 181 1.99 -30.41 -19.29
N PHE A 182 1.01 -31.23 -19.66
CA PHE A 182 1.13 -32.69 -19.60
C PHE A 182 2.07 -33.17 -20.71
#